data_AF-A0AAV0XVX4-F1
#
_entry.id   AF-A0AAV0XVX4-F1
#
_cell.length_a   1.000
_cell.length_b   1.000
_cell.length_c   1.000
_cell.angle_alpha   90.00
_cell.angle_beta   90.00
_cell.angle_gamma   90.00
#
_symmetry.space_group_name_H-M   'P 1'
#
loop_
_entity.id
_entity.type
_entity.pdbx_description
1 polymer ?
#
loop_
_entity_poly.entity_id
_entity_poly.type
_entity_poly.pdbx_seq_one_letter_code
_entity_poly.pdbx_strand_id
1 'polypeptide(L)'
;MKIQWLNYKKEQPFMFHYKYSNNTEYPFNSVYIGKRNSNIEDYTKQLDLLYPNGHTITELKKKDLLELIPFIPPIKHSFYHKLKVNRQNN
;
A
#
# COMPACT_ATOMS: atom_id res chain seq x y z
N MET A 1 -25.65 10.20 -8.16
CA MET A 1 -24.73 9.85 -9.26
C MET A 1 -24.22 8.44 -9.06
N LYS A 2 -24.15 7.59 -10.10
CA LYS A 2 -23.67 6.20 -9.98
C LYS A 2 -22.44 6.00 -10.88
N ILE A 3 -21.26 6.38 -10.38
CA ILE A 3 -19.99 6.12 -11.07
C ILE A 3 -19.84 4.61 -11.24
N GLN A 4 -19.56 4.16 -12.46
CA GLN A 4 -19.38 2.73 -12.75
C GLN A 4 -17.91 2.36 -12.85
N TRP A 5 -17.08 3.29 -13.28
CA TRP A 5 -15.66 3.07 -13.48
C TRP A 5 -14.87 4.26 -12.97
N LEU A 6 -13.94 3.99 -12.05
CA LEU A 6 -12.96 4.94 -11.54
C LEU A 6 -11.56 4.46 -11.95
N ASN A 7 -10.74 5.39 -12.44
CA ASN A 7 -9.38 5.14 -12.86
C ASN A 7 -8.45 6.15 -12.17
N TYR A 8 -7.46 5.63 -11.48
CA TYR A 8 -6.44 6.41 -10.78
C TYR A 8 -5.09 6.22 -11.47
N LYS A 9 -4.43 7.34 -11.77
CA LYS A 9 -3.11 7.38 -12.40
C LYS A 9 -2.11 7.97 -11.43
N LYS A 10 -0.99 7.28 -11.20
CA LYS A 10 0.05 7.76 -10.28
C LYS A 10 0.73 9.03 -10.80
N GLU A 11 0.76 9.19 -12.13
CA GLU A 11 1.34 10.33 -12.83
C GLU A 11 0.50 11.61 -12.67
N GLN A 12 -0.77 11.48 -12.29
CA GLN A 12 -1.72 12.58 -12.12
C GLN A 12 -2.35 12.52 -10.72
N PRO A 13 -1.59 12.86 -9.67
CA PRO A 13 -2.11 12.87 -8.31
C PRO A 13 -3.28 13.86 -8.19
N PHE A 14 -4.24 13.52 -7.32
CA PHE A 14 -5.47 14.30 -7.09
C PHE A 14 -6.40 14.47 -8.30
N MET A 15 -6.14 13.81 -9.42
CA MET A 15 -7.04 13.76 -10.56
C MET A 15 -7.78 12.43 -10.58
N PHE A 16 -9.11 12.48 -10.49
CA PHE A 16 -9.96 11.32 -10.65
C PHE A 16 -10.49 11.24 -12.06
N HIS A 17 -10.17 10.15 -12.76
CA HIS A 17 -10.75 9.83 -14.05
C HIS A 17 -11.93 8.89 -13.83
N TYR A 18 -13.14 9.28 -14.19
CA TYR A 18 -14.34 8.47 -13.99
C TYR A 18 -15.22 8.42 -15.23
N LYS A 19 -16.06 7.39 -15.33
CA LYS A 19 -17.18 7.36 -16.28
C LYS A 19 -18.37 6.59 -15.72
N TYR A 20 -19.52 6.86 -16.31
CA TYR A 20 -20.82 6.28 -15.94
C TYR A 20 -21.19 5.06 -16.78
N SER A 21 -20.29 4.62 -17.68
CA SER A 21 -20.49 3.51 -18.60
C SER A 21 -19.31 2.54 -18.53
N ASN A 22 -19.59 1.25 -18.68
CA ASN A 22 -18.58 0.20 -18.80
C ASN A 22 -18.04 0.03 -20.22
N ASN A 23 -18.53 0.79 -21.21
CA ASN A 23 -18.00 0.75 -22.57
C ASN A 23 -16.54 1.23 -22.60
N THR A 24 -15.62 0.42 -23.10
CA THR A 24 -14.17 0.72 -23.21
C THR A 24 -13.86 1.90 -24.11
N GLU A 25 -14.66 2.14 -25.14
CA GLU A 25 -14.48 3.25 -26.10
C GLU A 25 -14.96 4.60 -25.53
N TYR A 26 -15.76 4.57 -24.47
CA TYR A 26 -16.25 5.80 -23.86
C TYR A 26 -15.14 6.49 -23.06
N PRO A 27 -14.87 7.79 -23.32
CA PRO A 27 -13.80 8.54 -22.67
C PRO A 27 -14.08 8.74 -21.17
N PHE A 28 -13.02 8.90 -20.40
CA PHE A 28 -13.13 9.26 -18.98
C PHE A 28 -13.32 10.77 -18.83
N ASN A 29 -14.23 11.17 -17.95
CA ASN A 29 -14.29 12.51 -17.42
C ASN A 29 -13.26 12.66 -16.29
N SER A 30 -12.72 13.85 -16.08
CA SER A 30 -11.74 14.11 -15.03
C SER A 30 -12.25 15.14 -14.03
N VAL A 31 -11.98 14.93 -12.74
CA VAL A 31 -12.21 15.92 -11.68
C VAL A 31 -10.98 16.04 -10.79
N TYR A 32 -10.56 17.28 -10.55
CA TYR A 32 -9.47 17.59 -9.63
C TYR A 32 -10.04 17.69 -8.20
N ILE A 33 -9.52 16.87 -7.29
CA ILE A 33 -9.93 16.80 -5.88
C ILE A 33 -8.86 17.33 -4.91
N GLY A 34 -7.82 17.96 -5.44
CA GLY A 34 -6.78 18.58 -4.61
C GLY A 34 -7.33 19.80 -3.86
N LYS A 35 -6.66 20.18 -2.78
CA LYS A 35 -7.01 21.38 -2.03
C LYS A 35 -6.76 22.61 -2.91
N ARG A 36 -7.68 23.58 -2.90
CA ARG A 36 -7.65 24.76 -3.81
C ARG A 36 -6.46 25.69 -3.58
N ASN A 37 -5.94 25.75 -2.34
CA ASN A 37 -4.93 26.72 -1.91
C ASN A 37 -3.68 26.04 -1.29
N SER A 38 -3.36 24.83 -1.74
CA SER A 38 -2.20 24.10 -1.23
C SER A 38 -1.06 24.16 -2.24
N ASN A 39 0.16 24.40 -1.77
CA ASN A 39 1.36 24.24 -2.58
C ASN A 39 1.44 22.79 -3.05
N ILE A 40 1.50 22.58 -4.37
CA ILE A 40 1.60 21.25 -4.98
C ILE A 40 2.80 20.46 -4.42
N GLU A 41 3.84 21.19 -4.02
CA GLU A 41 5.08 20.68 -3.45
C GLU A 41 4.90 19.88 -2.15
N ASP A 42 3.86 20.18 -1.35
CA ASP A 42 3.62 19.45 -0.08
C ASP A 42 3.14 18.01 -0.30
N TYR A 43 2.57 17.71 -1.47
CA TYR A 43 2.04 16.38 -1.78
C TYR A 43 2.99 15.53 -2.62
N THR A 44 3.98 16.16 -3.26
CA THR A 44 5.06 15.46 -3.95
C THR A 44 6.20 15.07 -3.00
N LYS A 45 6.13 15.47 -1.72
CA LYS A 45 7.07 15.00 -0.71
C LYS A 45 6.92 13.48 -0.56
N GLN A 46 7.98 12.79 -0.95
CA GLN A 46 8.13 11.38 -0.66
C GLN A 46 8.12 11.21 0.86
N LEU A 47 7.08 10.54 1.37
CA LEU A 47 6.98 10.25 2.79
C LEU A 47 8.10 9.26 3.16
N ASP A 48 8.76 9.54 4.27
CA ASP A 48 9.71 8.59 4.83
C ASP A 48 8.99 7.30 5.21
N LEU A 49 9.66 6.18 4.96
CA LEU A 49 9.16 4.89 5.41
C LEU A 49 9.10 4.90 6.95
N LEU A 50 7.93 4.62 7.51
CA LEU A 50 7.75 4.51 8.97
C LEU A 50 8.68 3.44 9.59
N TYR A 51 9.00 2.39 8.84
CA TYR A 51 9.90 1.32 9.23
C TYR A 51 10.93 1.04 8.12
N PRO A 52 11.98 1.86 7.98
CA PRO A 52 12.95 1.73 6.88
C PRO A 52 13.68 0.38 6.93
N ASN A 53 13.85 -0.17 8.12
CA ASN A 53 14.52 -1.45 8.35
C ASN A 53 13.55 -2.62 8.59
N GLY A 54 12.24 -2.40 8.36
CA GLY A 54 11.18 -3.36 8.67
C GLY A 54 10.80 -3.37 10.15
N HIS A 55 9.58 -3.87 10.42
CA HIS A 55 9.05 -3.98 11.77
C HIS A 55 9.62 -5.20 12.50
N THR A 56 9.99 -5.04 13.77
CA THR A 56 10.42 -6.16 14.62
C THR A 56 9.22 -6.79 15.30
N ILE A 57 9.22 -8.12 15.45
CA ILE A 57 8.19 -8.86 16.17
C ILE A 57 8.72 -9.38 17.51
N THR A 58 7.87 -9.95 18.35
CA THR A 58 8.30 -10.63 19.59
C THR A 58 8.86 -12.02 19.30
N GLU A 59 9.69 -12.56 20.21
CA GLU A 59 10.26 -13.92 20.09
C GLU A 59 9.16 -14.99 20.02
N LEU A 60 8.16 -14.90 20.90
CA LEU A 60 7.00 -15.79 20.92
C LEU A 60 6.27 -15.79 19.58
N LYS A 61 5.98 -14.61 19.04
CA LYS A 61 5.29 -14.49 17.74
C LYS A 61 6.12 -15.07 16.60
N LYS A 62 7.45 -14.94 16.63
CA LYS A 62 8.31 -15.57 15.62
C LYS A 62 8.23 -17.08 15.72
N LYS A 63 8.28 -17.64 16.92
CA LYS A 63 8.20 -19.09 17.14
C LYS A 63 6.89 -19.65 16.59
N ASP A 64 5.75 -19.06 16.95
CA ASP A 64 4.43 -19.50 16.47
C ASP A 64 4.36 -19.47 14.94
N LEU A 65 4.91 -18.42 14.30
CA LEU A 65 4.94 -18.32 12.83
C LEU A 65 5.84 -19.39 12.18
N LEU A 66 6.93 -19.78 12.83
CA LEU A 66 7.80 -20.86 12.34
C LEU A 66 7.13 -22.24 12.47
N GLU A 67 6.32 -22.45 13.52
CA GLU A 67 5.54 -23.69 13.68
C GLU A 67 4.46 -23.84 12.59
N LEU A 68 3.97 -22.72 12.05
CA LEU A 68 3.00 -22.70 10.96
C LEU A 68 3.61 -22.86 9.55
N ILE A 69 4.95 -22.88 9.42
CA ILE A 69 5.66 -23.03 8.13
C ILE A 69 5.19 -24.23 7.30
N PRO A 70 4.90 -25.42 7.87
CA PRO A 70 4.46 -26.58 7.07
C PRO A 70 3.18 -26.34 6.26
N PHE A 71 2.36 -25.36 6.65
CA PHE A 71 1.11 -25.02 5.99
C PHE A 71 1.28 -23.93 4.91
N ILE A 72 2.49 -23.41 4.73
CA ILE A 72 2.79 -22.30 3.82
C ILE A 72 3.61 -22.83 2.64
N PRO A 73 3.39 -22.32 1.41
CA PRO A 73 4.23 -22.68 0.27
C PRO A 73 5.73 -22.43 0.52
N PRO A 74 6.64 -23.38 0.16
CA PRO A 74 8.08 -23.26 0.40
C PRO A 74 8.72 -21.97 -0.12
N ILE A 75 8.18 -21.40 -1.20
CA ILE A 75 8.68 -20.15 -1.80
C ILE A 75 8.62 -18.96 -0.81
N LYS A 76 7.75 -19.04 0.20
CA LYS A 76 7.58 -18.00 1.22
C LYS A 76 8.35 -18.30 2.51
N HIS A 77 8.89 -19.50 2.71
CA HIS A 77 9.56 -19.88 3.97
C HIS A 77 10.74 -18.95 4.31
N SER A 78 11.51 -18.55 3.28
CA SER A 78 12.65 -17.64 3.44
C SER A 78 12.28 -16.29 4.08
N PHE A 79 11.04 -15.82 3.89
CA PHE A 79 10.54 -14.60 4.50
C PHE A 79 10.40 -14.76 6.03
N TYR A 80 9.76 -15.84 6.48
CA TYR A 80 9.48 -16.08 7.90
C TYR A 80 10.77 -16.30 8.71
N HIS A 81 11.77 -16.97 8.13
CA HIS A 81 13.07 -17.14 8.79
C HIS A 81 13.81 -15.81 9.00
N LYS A 82 13.68 -14.88 8.05
CA LYS A 82 14.34 -13.55 8.07
C LYS A 82 13.62 -12.51 8.94
N LEU A 83 12.51 -12.85 9.60
CA LEU A 83 11.80 -11.94 10.49
C LEU A 83 12.70 -11.49 11.65
N LYS A 84 12.80 -10.18 11.84
CA LYS A 84 13.59 -9.55 12.90
C LYS A 84 12.79 -9.56 14.20
N VAL A 85 13.49 -9.79 15.31
CA VAL A 85 12.87 -9.88 16.63
C VAL A 85 13.39 -8.77 17.53
N ASN A 86 12.50 -8.16 18.30
CA ASN A 86 12.90 -7.23 19.34
C ASN A 86 13.20 -8.02 20.62
N ARG A 87 14.48 -8.07 21.02
CA ARG A 87 14.85 -8.53 22.36
C ARG A 87 14.47 -7.43 23.33
N GLN A 88 13.31 -7.56 23.97
CA GLN A 88 13.04 -6.83 25.19
C GLN A 88 13.98 -7.40 26.25
N ASN A 89 15.14 -6.75 26.43
CA ASN A 89 15.97 -7.01 27.60
C ASN A 89 15.18 -6.51 28.81
N ASN A 90 14.75 -7.42 29.68
CA ASN A 90 14.33 -7.11 31.04
C ASN A 90 15.55 -6.72 31.88
#